data_AF-A0A6P8YCF8-F1
#
_entry.id   AF-A0A6P8YCF8-F1
#
_cell.length_a   1.000
_cell.length_b   1.000
_cell.length_c   1.000
_cell.angle_alpha   90.00
_cell.angle_beta   90.00
_cell.angle_gamma   90.00
#
_symmetry.space_group_name_H-M   'P 1'
#
loop_
_entity.id
_entity.type
_entity.pdbx_description
1 polymer ?
#
loop_
_entity_poly.entity_id
_entity_poly.type
_entity_poly.pdbx_seq_one_letter_code
_entity_poly.pdbx_strand_id
1 'polypeptide(L)' 'MLDFWRKEEPKQDEDEDPVTRLMKQTGCLELHHEVQYCIAERKDWRLCQEEVKKFRSCMDAYNAKRKESLK' A
#
# COMPACT_ATOMS: atom_id res chain seq x y z
N MET A 1 22.35 -16.94 -10.21
CA MET A 1 21.92 -15.54 -10.48
C MET A 1 20.44 -15.44 -10.88
N LEU A 2 19.59 -16.39 -10.47
CA LEU A 2 18.13 -16.27 -10.45
C LEU A 2 17.55 -16.61 -9.06
N ASP A 3 18.44 -16.89 -8.11
CA ASP A 3 18.12 -17.47 -6.79
C ASP A 3 17.78 -16.38 -5.77
N PHE A 4 18.09 -15.12 -6.07
CA PHE A 4 17.81 -13.97 -5.20
C PHE A 4 16.33 -13.55 -5.21
N TRP A 5 15.62 -13.76 -6.32
CA TRP A 5 14.18 -13.48 -6.44
C TRP A 5 13.30 -14.65 -6.01
N ARG A 6 13.88 -15.83 -5.76
CA ARG A 6 13.18 -16.99 -5.18
C ARG A 6 13.46 -17.06 -3.69
N LYS A 7 13.07 -16.03 -2.95
CA LYS A 7 13.00 -16.13 -1.50
C LYS A 7 11.56 -16.54 -1.17
N GLU A 8 11.38 -17.78 -0.70
CA GLU A 8 10.07 -18.34 -0.39
C GLU A 8 9.34 -17.45 0.62
N GLU A 9 8.13 -17.00 0.25
CA GLU A 9 7.27 -16.23 1.12
C GLU A 9 6.69 -17.13 2.22
N PRO A 10 6.66 -16.68 3.49
CA PRO A 10 6.07 -17.45 4.58
C PRO A 10 4.57 -17.64 4.32
N LYS A 11 4.13 -18.91 4.26
CA LYS A 11 2.73 -19.32 4.12
C LYS A 11 1.86 -18.71 5.23
N GLN A 12 1.14 -17.63 4.93
CA GLN A 12 0.05 -17.11 5.76
C GLN A 12 -1.00 -16.48 4.84
N ASP A 13 -2.18 -17.11 4.80
CA ASP A 13 -3.25 -16.96 3.79
C ASP A 13 -2.70 -16.97 2.35
N GLU A 14 -2.58 -18.17 1.78
CA GLU A 14 -1.93 -18.43 0.49
C GLU A 14 -2.48 -17.64 -0.71
N ASP A 15 -3.62 -16.96 -0.53
CA ASP A 15 -4.33 -16.26 -1.61
C ASP A 15 -4.23 -14.72 -1.53
N GLU A 16 -3.80 -14.12 -0.41
CA GLU A 16 -3.79 -12.66 -0.26
C GLU A 16 -2.38 -12.05 -0.38
N ASP A 17 -2.20 -11.16 -1.36
CA ASP A 17 -0.96 -10.40 -1.57
C ASP A 17 -0.50 -9.71 -0.26
N PRO A 18 0.76 -9.93 0.18
CA PRO A 18 1.33 -9.28 1.35
C PRO A 18 1.09 -7.77 1.40
N VAL A 19 1.10 -7.07 0.25
CA VAL A 19 0.83 -5.63 0.20
C VAL A 19 -0.61 -5.33 0.59
N THR A 20 -1.58 -6.06 0.04
CA THR A 20 -3.01 -5.90 0.35
C THR A 20 -3.28 -6.11 1.84
N ARG A 21 -2.69 -7.16 2.43
CA ARG A 21 -2.79 -7.45 3.86
C ARG A 21 -2.25 -6.29 4.72
N LEU A 22 -1.08 -5.75 4.37
CA LEU A 22 -0.50 -4.62 5.08
C LEU A 22 -1.37 -3.36 4.92
N MET A 23 -1.90 -3.10 3.72
CA MET A 23 -2.78 -1.97 3.48
C MET A 23 -4.09 -2.07 4.30
N LYS A 24 -4.68 -3.28 4.45
CA LYS A 24 -5.83 -3.51 5.34
C LYS A 24 -5.53 -3.08 6.78
N GLN A 25 -4.36 -3.42 7.32
CA GLN A 25 -3.97 -3.06 8.68
C GLN A 25 -3.85 -1.55 8.90
N THR A 26 -3.50 -0.78 7.85
CA THR A 26 -3.42 0.68 7.94
C THR A 26 -4.78 1.36 7.86
N GLY A 27 -5.81 0.68 7.35
CA GLY A 27 -7.10 1.29 7.00
C GLY A 27 -7.07 2.19 5.75
N CYS A 28 -5.93 2.25 5.05
CA CYS A 28 -5.76 3.09 3.86
C CYS A 28 -5.96 2.32 2.53
N LEU A 29 -6.51 1.10 2.57
CA LEU A 29 -6.64 0.22 1.39
C LEU A 29 -7.48 0.83 0.26
N GLU A 30 -8.63 1.42 0.57
CA GLU A 30 -9.49 2.03 -0.47
C GLU A 30 -8.75 3.17 -1.21
N LEU A 31 -8.05 4.03 -0.47
CA LEU A 31 -7.25 5.10 -1.05
C LEU A 31 -6.07 4.57 -1.88
N HIS A 32 -5.52 3.41 -1.51
CA HIS A 32 -4.53 2.72 -2.33
C HIS A 32 -5.13 2.27 -3.67
N HIS A 33 -6.33 1.67 -3.65
CA HIS A 33 -7.04 1.27 -4.85
C HIS A 33 -7.42 2.48 -5.73
N GLU A 34 -7.85 3.61 -5.15
CA GLU A 34 -8.11 4.84 -5.90
C GLU A 34 -6.89 5.28 -6.72
N VAL A 35 -5.69 5.23 -6.11
CA VAL A 35 -4.44 5.53 -6.82
C VAL A 35 -4.19 4.52 -7.96
N GLN A 36 -4.37 3.23 -7.69
CA GLN A 36 -4.20 2.18 -8.72
C GLN A 36 -5.18 2.37 -9.89
N TYR A 37 -6.45 2.65 -9.60
CA TYR A 37 -7.47 2.91 -10.61
C TYR A 37 -7.13 4.14 -11.45
N CYS A 38 -6.71 5.25 -10.83
CA CYS A 38 -6.30 6.43 -11.57
C CYS A 38 -5.10 6.14 -12.50
N ILE A 39 -4.08 5.42 -12.03
CA ILE A 39 -2.92 5.06 -12.85
C ILE A 39 -3.33 4.12 -13.99
N ALA A 40 -4.20 3.15 -13.73
CA ALA A 40 -4.68 2.22 -14.75
C ALA A 40 -5.51 2.93 -15.83
N GLU A 41 -6.37 3.86 -15.44
CA GLU A 41 -7.21 4.65 -16.36
C GLU A 41 -6.37 5.64 -17.18
N ARG A 42 -5.56 6.46 -16.51
CA ARG A 42 -4.81 7.56 -17.15
C ARG A 42 -3.52 7.10 -17.81
N LYS A 43 -2.96 5.97 -17.38
CA LYS A 43 -1.65 5.44 -17.79
C LYS A 43 -0.49 6.42 -17.56
N ASP A 44 -0.70 7.43 -16.73
CA ASP A 44 0.29 8.41 -16.30
C ASP A 44 0.07 8.76 -14.84
N TRP A 45 0.95 8.24 -13.98
CA TRP A 45 0.86 8.46 -12.53
C TRP A 45 1.04 9.92 -12.13
N ARG A 46 1.65 10.76 -12.98
CA ARG A 46 1.81 12.20 -12.71
C ARG A 46 0.50 12.95 -12.74
N LEU A 47 -0.54 12.40 -13.38
CA LEU A 47 -1.88 12.97 -13.39
C LEU A 47 -2.70 12.58 -12.15
N CYS A 48 -2.24 11.63 -11.34
CA CYS A 48 -2.92 11.09 -10.17
C CYS A 48 -2.45 11.73 -8.84
N GLN A 49 -1.98 12.97 -8.90
CA GLN A 49 -1.39 13.65 -7.74
C GLN A 49 -2.41 13.89 -6.62
N GLU A 50 -3.69 14.05 -6.95
CA GLU A 50 -4.73 14.25 -5.94
C GLU A 50 -4.98 12.97 -5.14
N GLU A 51 -5.15 11.83 -5.81
CA GLU A 51 -5.33 10.51 -5.22
C GLU A 51 -4.11 10.14 -4.37
N VAL A 52 -2.90 10.39 -4.88
CA VAL A 52 -1.65 10.14 -4.15
C VAL A 52 -1.54 10.99 -2.89
N LYS A 53 -1.97 12.27 -2.92
CA LYS A 53 -1.98 13.15 -1.73
C LYS A 53 -2.97 12.66 -0.66
N LYS A 54 -4.15 12.20 -1.06
CA LYS A 54 -5.14 11.63 -0.14
C LYS A 54 -4.59 10.37 0.52
N PHE A 55 -4.04 9.45 -0.27
CA PHE A 55 -3.41 8.23 0.23
C PHE A 55 -2.26 8.54 1.21
N ARG A 56 -1.38 9.47 0.84
CA ARG A 56 -0.28 9.92 1.72
C ARG A 56 -0.79 10.46 3.06
N SER A 57 -1.83 11.30 3.04
CA SER A 57 -2.39 11.88 4.25
C SER A 57 -2.92 10.81 5.21
N CYS A 58 -3.55 9.76 4.69
CA CYS A 58 -3.98 8.60 5.48
C CYS A 58 -2.78 7.88 6.12
N MET A 59 -1.74 7.60 5.33
CA MET A 59 -0.55 6.90 5.80
C MET A 59 0.25 7.71 6.83
N ASP A 60 0.34 9.03 6.66
CA ASP A 60 0.96 9.94 7.63
C ASP A 60 0.21 9.91 8.97
N ALA A 61 -1.13 9.91 8.94
CA ALA A 61 -1.95 9.77 10.15
C ALA A 61 -1.76 8.41 10.84
N TYR A 62 -1.72 7.31 10.09
CA TYR A 62 -1.41 5.98 10.63
C TYR A 62 -0.03 5.95 11.30
N ASN A 63 0.99 6.49 10.63
CA ASN A 63 2.35 6.53 11.16
C ASN A 63 2.48 7.39 12.42
N ALA A 64 1.76 8.51 12.49
CA ALA A 64 1.72 9.35 13.69
C ALA A 64 1.14 8.57 14.89
N LYS A 65 -0.01 7.91 14.72
CA LYS A 65 -0.64 7.07 15.74
C LYS A 65 0.28 5.92 16.17
N ARG A 66 0.88 5.23 15.20
CA ARG A 66 1.83 4.15 15.47
C ARG A 66 3.03 4.65 16.29
N LYS A 67 3.59 5.81 15.95
CA LYS A 67 4.71 6.41 16.69
C LYS A 67 4.33 6.78 18.12
N GLU A 68 3.09 7.21 18.35
CA GLU A 68 2.58 7.48 19.71
C GLU A 68 2.45 6.18 20.53
N SER A 69 1.93 5.11 19.95
CA SER A 69 1.82 3.81 20.63
C SER A 69 3.16 3.11 20.96
N LEU A 70 4.26 3.58 20.35
CA LEU A 70 5.60 3.04 20.55
C LEU A 70 6.44 3.85 21.56
N LYS A 71 5.90 4.94 22.09
CA LYS A 71 6.51 5.73 23.17
C LYS A 71 6.09 5.19 24.52
#